data_AF-A0A7V8WJ28-F1
#
_entry.id   AF-A0A7V8WJ28-F1
#
_cell.length_a   1.000
_cell.length_b   1.000
_cell.length_c   1.000
_cell.angle_alpha   90.00
_cell.angle_beta   90.00
_cell.angle_gamma   90.00
#
_symmetry.space_group_name_H-M   'P 1'
#
loop_
_entity.id
_entity.type
_entity.pdbx_description
1 polymer ?
#
loop_
_entity_poly.entity_id
_entity_poly.type
_entity_poly.pdbx_seq_one_letter_code
_entity_poly.pdbx_strand_id
1 'polypeptide(L)'
;MTEETTGAAAADELTGEQKRQNVVRLAFGNSEEKFKQFVDVVRESIPPGTGVVLRGSAVTGFRWKDQAPFDADGPGTSDLDLTLVGGDEVIGLYKVTGFFVPGIHSRPISKEDPEIAPDLIPLRERLMKMVGRPVNIQATRDFVMYLRGEVIGQPYLVLIDKDECSLES
;
A
#
# COMPACT_ATOMS: atom_id res chain seq x y z
N MET A 1 -45.09 11.35 -20.11
CA MET A 1 -44.84 10.48 -21.28
C MET A 1 -43.89 11.27 -22.16
N THR A 2 -42.58 11.06 -22.21
CA THR A 2 -41.64 10.02 -21.75
C THR A 2 -40.27 10.71 -21.81
N GLU A 3 -39.54 10.68 -20.69
CA GLU A 3 -38.24 10.01 -20.54
C GLU A 3 -37.03 10.83 -21.01
N GLU A 4 -36.28 11.28 -19.99
CA GLU A 4 -34.85 11.54 -20.06
C GLU A 4 -34.11 10.29 -20.56
N THR A 5 -33.04 10.48 -21.32
CA THR A 5 -32.10 9.39 -21.62
C THR A 5 -30.67 9.91 -21.52
N THR A 6 -30.12 9.65 -20.34
CA THR A 6 -28.81 9.02 -20.12
C THR A 6 -27.57 9.86 -20.43
N GLY A 7 -27.13 10.58 -19.39
CA GLY A 7 -25.72 10.93 -19.22
C GLY A 7 -24.88 9.67 -19.06
N ALA A 8 -23.76 9.62 -19.80
CA ALA A 8 -22.78 8.56 -19.78
C ALA A 8 -22.25 8.31 -18.35
N ALA A 9 -22.16 7.03 -17.98
CA ALA A 9 -21.67 6.56 -16.69
C ALA A 9 -20.29 7.16 -16.35
N ALA A 10 -20.21 7.88 -15.24
CA ALA A 10 -18.94 8.07 -14.55
C ALA A 10 -18.44 6.69 -14.12
N ALA A 11 -17.19 6.36 -14.44
CA ALA A 11 -16.54 5.17 -13.92
C ALA A 11 -16.55 5.26 -12.38
N ASP A 12 -17.32 4.39 -11.72
CA ASP A 12 -17.48 4.38 -10.26
C ASP A 12 -16.11 4.19 -9.59
N GLU A 13 -15.61 5.22 -8.93
CA GLU A 13 -14.42 5.10 -8.10
C GLU A 13 -14.71 4.09 -6.98
N LEU A 14 -13.85 3.09 -6.80
CA LEU A 14 -14.00 2.10 -5.72
C LEU A 14 -14.14 2.82 -4.37
N THR A 15 -15.16 2.46 -3.61
CA THR A 15 -15.33 2.91 -2.23
C THR A 15 -14.22 2.31 -1.34
N GLY A 16 -13.96 2.91 -0.18
CA GLY A 16 -13.00 2.37 0.80
C GLY A 16 -13.32 0.94 1.22
N GLU A 17 -14.60 0.62 1.37
CA GLU A 17 -15.06 -0.73 1.72
C GLU A 17 -14.80 -1.73 0.60
N GLN A 18 -15.09 -1.38 -0.66
CA GLN A 18 -14.79 -2.26 -1.80
C GLN A 18 -13.29 -2.54 -1.94
N LYS A 19 -12.45 -1.51 -1.71
CA LYS A 19 -10.98 -1.68 -1.68
C LYS A 19 -10.55 -2.64 -0.58
N ARG A 20 -11.10 -2.49 0.62
CA ARG A 20 -10.83 -3.36 1.76
C ARG A 20 -11.25 -4.80 1.47
N GLN A 21 -12.46 -5.00 0.95
CA GLN A 21 -12.98 -6.31 0.56
C GLN A 21 -12.12 -6.98 -0.52
N ASN A 22 -11.63 -6.22 -1.50
CA ASN A 22 -10.69 -6.72 -2.49
C ASN A 22 -9.42 -7.25 -1.83
N VAL A 23 -8.80 -6.46 -0.94
CA VAL A 23 -7.57 -6.85 -0.25
C VAL A 23 -7.79 -8.13 0.57
N VAL A 24 -8.84 -8.17 1.39
CA VAL A 24 -9.14 -9.33 2.24
C VAL A 24 -9.40 -10.59 1.40
N ARG A 25 -10.18 -10.46 0.33
CA ARG A 25 -10.50 -11.58 -0.58
C ARG A 25 -9.27 -12.07 -1.36
N LEU A 26 -8.55 -11.16 -1.99
CA LEU A 26 -7.46 -11.45 -2.93
C LEU A 26 -6.16 -11.83 -2.23
N ALA A 27 -5.76 -11.05 -1.24
CA ALA A 27 -4.46 -11.21 -0.58
C ALA A 27 -4.53 -12.11 0.66
N PHE A 28 -5.68 -12.16 1.35
CA PHE A 28 -5.84 -12.86 2.63
C PHE A 28 -6.82 -14.04 2.56
N GLY A 29 -7.30 -14.40 1.37
CA GLY A 29 -8.16 -15.57 1.17
C GLY A 29 -9.49 -15.48 1.92
N ASN A 30 -10.10 -14.28 1.95
CA ASN A 30 -11.32 -13.95 2.71
C ASN A 30 -11.17 -13.98 4.23
N SER A 31 -9.95 -13.99 4.76
CA SER A 31 -9.72 -14.00 6.21
C SER A 31 -9.49 -12.60 6.76
N GLU A 32 -10.54 -12.05 7.37
CA GLU A 32 -10.48 -10.79 8.12
C GLU A 32 -9.47 -10.82 9.27
N GLU A 33 -9.37 -11.98 9.93
CA GLU A 33 -8.43 -12.18 11.03
C GLU A 33 -6.97 -12.07 10.57
N LYS A 34 -6.61 -12.71 9.44
CA LYS A 34 -5.27 -12.60 8.87
C LYS A 34 -4.95 -11.17 8.43
N PHE A 35 -5.93 -10.48 7.85
CA PHE A 35 -5.77 -9.07 7.47
C PHE A 35 -5.52 -8.19 8.71
N LYS A 36 -6.30 -8.37 9.78
CA LYS A 36 -6.10 -7.64 11.03
C LYS A 36 -4.71 -7.93 11.63
N GLN A 37 -4.32 -9.20 11.73
CA GLN A 37 -2.99 -9.59 12.23
C GLN A 37 -1.87 -8.96 11.40
N PHE A 38 -2.02 -8.88 10.08
CA PHE A 38 -1.06 -8.22 9.21
C PHE A 38 -0.93 -6.73 9.54
N VAL A 39 -2.04 -6.02 9.71
CA VAL A 39 -2.02 -4.59 10.09
C VAL A 39 -1.40 -4.40 11.48
N ASP A 40 -1.73 -5.26 12.44
CA ASP A 40 -1.18 -5.19 13.80
C ASP A 40 0.35 -5.38 13.79
N VAL A 41 0.86 -6.34 13.01
CA VAL A 41 2.32 -6.56 12.85
C VAL A 41 3.01 -5.35 12.22
N VAL A 42 2.39 -4.72 11.22
CA VAL A 42 2.93 -3.50 10.61
C VAL A 42 2.99 -2.39 11.67
N ARG A 43 1.90 -2.17 12.42
CA ARG A 43 1.81 -1.12 13.44
C ARG A 43 2.89 -1.27 14.52
N GLU A 44 3.13 -2.48 14.99
CA GLU A 44 4.14 -2.77 16.03
C GLU A 44 5.59 -2.57 15.56
N SER A 45 5.83 -2.56 14.25
CA SER A 45 7.17 -2.62 13.67
C SER A 45 7.64 -1.31 13.02
N ILE A 46 6.80 -0.26 13.03
CA ILE A 46 7.10 1.04 12.41
C ILE A 46 7.16 2.14 13.48
N PRO A 47 7.84 3.27 13.21
CA PRO A 47 7.87 4.40 14.13
C PRO A 47 6.46 4.92 14.46
N PRO A 48 6.20 5.40 15.69
CA PRO A 48 4.96 6.07 16.05
C PRO A 48 4.66 7.26 15.13
N GLY A 49 3.38 7.60 14.94
CA GLY A 49 2.99 8.68 14.04
C GLY A 49 3.18 8.36 12.54
N THR A 50 3.40 7.09 12.18
CA THR A 50 3.51 6.65 10.79
C THR A 50 2.15 6.21 10.25
N GLY A 51 1.69 6.89 9.19
CA GLY A 51 0.56 6.42 8.41
C GLY A 51 0.98 5.28 7.47
N VAL A 52 0.07 4.35 7.18
CA VAL A 52 0.34 3.26 6.24
C VAL A 52 -0.79 3.14 5.25
N VAL A 53 -0.44 3.14 3.96
CA VAL A 53 -1.37 2.87 2.87
C VAL A 53 -0.93 1.66 2.08
N LEU A 54 -1.92 0.89 1.62
CA LEU A 54 -1.75 -0.17 0.64
C LEU A 54 -2.19 0.33 -0.73
N ARG A 55 -1.42 -0.01 -1.76
CA ARG A 55 -1.67 0.38 -3.16
C ARG A 55 -1.63 -0.84 -4.08
N GLY A 56 -1.84 -0.59 -5.37
CA GLY A 56 -1.63 -1.57 -6.41
C GLY A 56 -2.77 -2.58 -6.57
N SER A 57 -2.42 -3.72 -7.17
CA SER A 57 -3.41 -4.68 -7.68
C SER A 57 -4.25 -5.35 -6.59
N ALA A 58 -3.78 -5.42 -5.35
CA ALA A 58 -4.56 -5.94 -4.23
C ALA A 58 -5.77 -5.05 -3.89
N VAL A 59 -5.65 -3.74 -4.14
CA VAL A 59 -6.69 -2.74 -3.87
C VAL A 59 -7.70 -2.69 -5.03
N THR A 60 -7.19 -2.67 -6.26
CA THR A 60 -8.00 -2.48 -7.48
C THR A 60 -8.52 -3.80 -8.05
N GLY A 61 -7.89 -4.93 -7.73
CA GLY A 61 -8.10 -6.23 -8.38
C GLY A 61 -7.32 -6.42 -9.69
N PHE A 62 -6.65 -5.37 -10.18
CA PHE A 62 -5.97 -5.37 -11.47
C PHE A 62 -4.61 -4.67 -11.41
N ARG A 63 -3.62 -5.24 -12.09
CA ARG A 63 -2.30 -4.66 -12.25
C ARG A 63 -2.39 -3.40 -13.11
N TRP A 64 -1.74 -2.33 -12.65
CA TRP A 64 -1.79 -1.03 -13.33
C TRP A 64 -1.27 -1.08 -14.77
N LYS A 65 -0.15 -1.76 -14.99
CA LYS A 65 0.62 -1.74 -16.24
C LYS A 65 -0.16 -2.28 -17.45
N ASP A 66 -0.91 -3.35 -17.26
CA ASP A 66 -1.50 -4.16 -18.34
C ASP A 66 -2.98 -4.54 -18.08
N GLN A 67 -3.56 -4.09 -16.96
CA GLN A 67 -4.91 -4.46 -16.51
C GLN A 67 -5.09 -5.97 -16.30
N ALA A 68 -3.99 -6.73 -16.13
CA ALA A 68 -4.09 -8.13 -15.80
C ALA A 68 -4.73 -8.31 -14.41
N PRO A 69 -5.62 -9.31 -14.23
CA PRO A 69 -6.18 -9.62 -12.92
C PRO A 69 -5.09 -9.89 -11.87
N PHE A 70 -5.43 -9.65 -10.61
CA PHE A 70 -4.61 -10.08 -9.48
C PHE A 70 -4.28 -11.58 -9.57
N ASP A 71 -3.01 -11.96 -9.39
CA ASP A 71 -2.50 -13.32 -9.55
C ASP A 71 -2.72 -13.94 -10.96
N ALA A 72 -2.80 -13.12 -12.02
CA ALA A 72 -2.94 -13.62 -13.41
C ALA A 72 -1.80 -14.55 -13.86
N ASP A 73 -0.60 -14.40 -13.28
CA ASP A 73 0.57 -15.24 -13.55
C ASP A 73 0.64 -16.48 -12.63
N GLY A 74 -0.37 -16.68 -11.78
CA GLY A 74 -0.49 -17.78 -10.84
C GLY A 74 -0.71 -17.31 -9.40
N PRO A 75 -1.20 -18.19 -8.50
CA PRO A 75 -1.44 -17.85 -7.10
C PRO A 75 -0.18 -17.33 -6.40
N GLY A 76 -0.29 -16.19 -5.70
CA GLY A 76 0.80 -15.59 -4.94
C GLY A 76 1.83 -14.81 -5.77
N THR A 77 1.54 -14.53 -7.04
CA THR A 77 2.45 -13.80 -7.94
C THR A 77 2.29 -12.28 -7.87
N SER A 78 1.10 -11.79 -7.55
CA SER A 78 0.86 -10.37 -7.26
C SER A 78 1.40 -10.01 -5.88
N ASP A 79 2.06 -8.85 -5.82
CA ASP A 79 2.65 -8.24 -4.64
C ASP A 79 1.66 -7.39 -3.84
N LEU A 80 2.06 -7.06 -2.60
CA LEU A 80 1.44 -6.04 -1.76
C LEU A 80 2.36 -4.83 -1.66
N ASP A 81 1.90 -3.68 -2.14
CA ASP A 81 2.66 -2.44 -2.12
C ASP A 81 2.28 -1.57 -0.91
N LEU A 82 3.08 -1.65 0.15
CA LEU A 82 2.95 -0.81 1.32
C LEU A 82 3.71 0.51 1.13
N THR A 83 3.10 1.60 1.57
CA THR A 83 3.77 2.91 1.66
C THR A 83 3.60 3.47 3.05
N LEU A 84 4.74 3.63 3.73
CA LEU A 84 4.89 4.32 5.00
C LEU A 84 4.88 5.82 4.75
N VAL A 85 4.03 6.54 5.46
CA VAL A 85 3.86 7.99 5.33
C VAL A 85 4.25 8.64 6.65
N GLY A 86 5.38 9.35 6.68
CA GLY A 86 5.89 9.90 7.94
C GLY A 86 7.11 10.81 7.76
N GLY A 87 7.54 11.42 8.86
CA GLY A 87 8.63 12.39 8.87
C GLY A 87 10.03 11.76 8.83
N ASP A 88 10.97 12.39 9.52
CA ASP A 88 12.39 12.01 9.50
C ASP A 88 12.63 10.57 9.97
N GLU A 89 11.86 10.08 10.96
CA GLU A 89 12.03 8.73 11.50
C GLU A 89 11.74 7.65 10.44
N VAL A 90 10.69 7.82 9.63
CA VAL A 90 10.34 6.89 8.55
C VAL A 90 11.31 6.99 7.39
N ILE A 91 11.70 8.21 7.01
CA ILE A 91 12.66 8.45 5.93
C ILE A 91 14.04 7.91 6.31
N GLY A 92 14.42 8.02 7.58
CA GLY A 92 15.69 7.54 8.13
C GLY A 92 15.88 6.03 8.06
N LEU A 93 14.81 5.25 7.86
CA LEU A 93 14.88 3.79 7.65
C LEU A 93 15.55 3.42 6.32
N TYR A 94 15.64 4.36 5.37
CA TYR A 94 16.17 4.12 4.03
C TYR A 94 17.56 4.72 3.85
N LYS A 95 18.45 3.97 3.20
CA LYS A 95 19.74 4.47 2.73
C LYS A 95 19.52 5.62 1.73
N VAL A 96 20.44 6.58 1.70
CA VAL A 96 20.39 7.75 0.78
C VAL A 96 20.29 7.34 -0.70
N THR A 97 20.90 6.22 -1.08
CA THR A 97 20.83 5.66 -2.45
C THR A 97 19.49 4.99 -2.78
N GLY A 98 18.63 4.79 -1.77
CA GLY A 98 17.34 4.13 -1.87
C GLY A 98 16.19 5.08 -2.20
N PHE A 99 16.44 6.20 -2.87
CA PHE A 99 15.42 7.22 -3.14
C PHE A 99 15.28 7.52 -4.64
N PHE A 100 14.03 7.71 -5.09
CA PHE A 100 13.74 8.39 -6.36
C PHE A 100 13.93 9.89 -6.21
N VAL A 101 13.46 10.45 -5.09
CA VAL A 101 13.70 11.84 -4.68
C VAL A 101 14.37 11.82 -3.30
N PRO A 102 15.66 12.15 -3.21
CA PRO A 102 16.43 12.05 -1.97
C PRO A 102 15.73 12.71 -0.78
N GLY A 103 15.53 11.91 0.28
CA GLY A 103 14.90 12.36 1.52
C GLY A 103 13.40 12.61 1.45
N ILE A 104 12.74 12.37 0.31
CA ILE A 104 11.30 12.62 0.13
C ILE A 104 10.55 11.34 -0.23
N HIS A 105 11.03 10.60 -1.23
CA HIS A 105 10.32 9.45 -1.80
C HIS A 105 11.28 8.30 -2.08
N SER A 106 11.17 7.23 -1.31
CA SER A 106 12.06 6.08 -1.43
C SER A 106 11.73 5.24 -2.66
N ARG A 107 12.67 4.39 -3.08
CA ARG A 107 12.37 3.19 -3.86
C ARG A 107 11.71 2.15 -2.93
N PRO A 108 10.91 1.21 -3.46
CA PRO A 108 10.40 0.11 -2.65
C PRO A 108 11.51 -0.89 -2.32
N ILE A 109 11.49 -1.47 -1.11
CA ILE A 109 12.25 -2.68 -0.80
C ILE A 109 11.62 -3.81 -1.62
N SER A 110 12.30 -4.21 -2.68
CA SER A 110 11.84 -5.25 -3.59
C SER A 110 12.87 -6.37 -3.71
N LYS A 111 12.66 -7.29 -4.66
CA LYS A 111 13.65 -8.32 -4.98
C LYS A 111 14.93 -7.72 -5.59
N GLU A 112 14.79 -6.64 -6.34
CA GLU A 112 15.87 -5.94 -7.04
C GLU A 112 16.68 -5.06 -6.08
N ASP A 113 16.02 -4.52 -5.06
CA ASP A 113 16.59 -3.58 -4.09
C ASP A 113 16.36 -4.04 -2.63
N PRO A 114 16.82 -5.24 -2.20
CA PRO A 114 16.45 -5.81 -0.91
C PRO A 114 17.10 -5.08 0.28
N GLU A 115 18.22 -4.39 0.08
CA GLU A 115 19.03 -3.82 1.15
C GLU A 115 18.94 -2.29 1.26
N ILE A 116 17.99 -1.65 0.57
CA ILE A 116 17.85 -0.18 0.61
C ILE A 116 17.33 0.33 1.95
N ALA A 117 16.70 -0.52 2.76
CA ALA A 117 16.26 -0.22 4.12
C ALA A 117 16.44 -1.45 5.03
N PRO A 118 17.67 -1.67 5.55
CA PRO A 118 18.01 -2.86 6.32
C PRO A 118 17.11 -3.11 7.54
N ASP A 119 16.72 -2.05 8.23
CA ASP A 119 15.90 -2.13 9.45
C ASP A 119 14.47 -2.64 9.18
N LEU A 120 14.01 -2.52 7.93
CA LEU A 120 12.70 -2.99 7.48
C LEU A 120 12.73 -4.42 6.90
N ILE A 121 13.90 -5.03 6.73
CA ILE A 121 14.02 -6.41 6.20
C ILE A 121 13.29 -7.43 7.09
N PRO A 122 13.47 -7.44 8.43
CA PRO A 122 12.76 -8.40 9.29
C PRO A 122 11.25 -8.26 9.20
N LEU A 123 10.75 -7.01 9.11
CA LEU A 123 9.33 -6.76 8.89
C LEU A 123 8.88 -7.34 7.55
N ARG A 124 9.58 -7.02 6.46
CA ARG A 124 9.25 -7.51 5.11
C ARG A 124 9.19 -9.03 5.06
N GLU A 125 10.18 -9.73 5.60
CA GLU A 125 10.20 -11.20 5.63
C GLU A 125 9.04 -11.78 6.42
N ARG A 126 8.71 -11.19 7.58
CA ARG A 126 7.56 -11.59 8.39
C ARG A 126 6.25 -11.41 7.62
N LEU A 127 6.05 -10.25 6.99
CA LEU A 127 4.85 -9.98 6.20
C LEU A 127 4.73 -10.94 5.01
N MET A 128 5.80 -11.15 4.25
CA MET A 128 5.83 -12.11 3.13
C MET A 128 5.46 -13.52 3.58
N LYS A 129 5.97 -13.97 4.73
CA LYS A 129 5.63 -15.28 5.30
C LYS A 129 4.14 -15.37 5.69
N MET A 130 3.53 -14.29 6.16
CA MET A 130 2.12 -14.25 6.51
C MET A 130 1.21 -14.33 5.28
N VAL A 131 1.56 -13.62 4.21
CA VAL A 131 0.69 -13.51 3.01
C VAL A 131 1.05 -14.47 1.88
N GLY A 132 2.20 -15.13 1.95
CA GLY A 132 2.66 -16.09 0.93
C GLY A 132 2.97 -15.46 -0.43
N ARG A 133 3.20 -14.14 -0.47
CA ARG A 133 3.44 -13.35 -1.69
C ARG A 133 4.44 -12.23 -1.41
N PRO A 134 5.04 -11.60 -2.43
CA PRO A 134 5.96 -10.49 -2.21
C PRO A 134 5.26 -9.31 -1.52
N VAL A 135 6.00 -8.65 -0.63
CA VAL A 135 5.57 -7.40 0.01
C VAL A 135 6.63 -6.37 -0.27
N ASN A 136 6.24 -5.29 -0.93
CA ASN A 136 7.10 -4.15 -1.23
C ASN A 136 6.82 -3.07 -0.19
N ILE A 137 7.86 -2.50 0.41
CA ILE A 137 7.71 -1.44 1.40
C ILE A 137 8.41 -0.20 0.87
N GLN A 138 7.69 0.91 0.81
CA GLN A 138 8.19 2.20 0.35
C GLN A 138 7.93 3.26 1.44
N ALA A 139 8.65 4.38 1.42
CA ALA A 139 8.43 5.51 2.31
C ALA A 139 8.24 6.83 1.56
N THR A 140 7.42 7.71 2.12
CA THR A 140 7.23 9.08 1.66
C THR A 140 6.98 10.05 2.81
N ARG A 141 7.42 11.32 2.68
CA ARG A 141 7.18 12.35 3.71
C ARG A 141 5.72 12.79 3.83
N ASP A 142 5.12 13.01 2.68
CA ASP A 142 3.72 13.38 2.55
C ASP A 142 3.18 12.72 1.29
N PHE A 143 2.08 12.00 1.45
CA PHE A 143 1.40 11.32 0.37
C PHE A 143 0.61 12.32 -0.50
N VAL A 144 0.09 13.40 0.09
CA VAL A 144 -0.72 14.42 -0.60
C VAL A 144 0.14 15.25 -1.55
N MET A 145 1.38 15.60 -1.16
CA MET A 145 2.30 16.34 -2.04
C MET A 145 2.67 15.57 -3.31
N TYR A 146 2.85 14.25 -3.23
CA TYR A 146 3.21 13.42 -4.38
C TYR A 146 1.99 13.07 -5.27
N LEU A 147 0.82 12.78 -4.66
CA LEU A 147 -0.43 12.59 -5.41
C LEU A 147 -0.83 13.84 -6.22
N ARG A 148 -0.64 15.03 -5.66
CA ARG A 148 -0.90 16.30 -6.36
C ARG A 148 0.09 16.57 -7.50
N GLY A 149 1.29 15.99 -7.45
CA GLY A 149 2.34 16.17 -8.45
C GLY A 149 2.26 15.20 -9.63
N GLU A 150 1.88 13.94 -9.41
CA GLU A 150 1.95 12.91 -10.48
C GLU A 150 0.63 12.21 -10.84
N VAL A 151 -0.39 12.05 -9.97
CA VAL A 151 -1.67 11.40 -10.38
C VAL A 151 -2.84 11.78 -9.49
N ILE A 152 -3.80 12.56 -10.00
CA ILE A 152 -5.20 12.46 -9.56
C ILE A 152 -5.70 11.08 -10.03
N GLY A 153 -5.89 10.09 -9.13
CA GLY A 153 -6.67 8.88 -9.47
C GLY A 153 -6.04 7.48 -9.33
N GLN A 154 -4.96 7.25 -8.56
CA GLN A 154 -4.60 5.86 -8.19
C GLN A 154 -5.27 5.44 -6.87
N PRO A 155 -6.16 4.41 -6.87
CA PRO A 155 -6.82 3.95 -5.67
C PRO A 155 -5.83 3.40 -4.63
N TYR A 156 -6.01 3.80 -3.37
CA TYR A 156 -5.29 3.27 -2.22
C TYR A 156 -6.27 2.94 -1.09
N LEU A 157 -5.80 2.10 -0.16
CA LEU A 157 -6.49 1.76 1.08
C LEU A 157 -5.63 2.22 2.26
N VAL A 158 -6.17 3.05 3.14
CA VAL A 158 -5.51 3.41 4.41
C VAL A 158 -5.62 2.21 5.36
N LEU A 159 -4.48 1.77 5.89
CA LEU A 159 -4.39 0.69 6.87
C LEU A 159 -4.20 1.21 8.30
N ILE A 160 -3.41 2.27 8.43
CA ILE A 160 -3.11 2.95 9.69
C ILE A 160 -3.19 4.45 9.40
N ASP A 161 -4.04 5.16 10.14
CA ASP A 161 -4.10 6.62 10.05
C ASP A 161 -2.90 7.24 10.77
N LYS A 162 -2.36 8.31 10.20
CA LYS A 162 -1.25 9.05 10.80
C LYS A 162 -1.69 9.72 12.10
N ASP A 163 -2.94 10.17 12.17
CA ASP A 163 -3.48 10.95 13.30
C ASP A 163 -3.95 10.07 14.47
N GLU A 164 -4.19 8.77 14.23
CA GLU A 164 -4.48 7.81 15.31
C GLU A 164 -3.28 7.59 16.24
N CYS A 165 -2.07 7.88 15.76
CA CYS A 165 -0.82 7.56 16.45
C CYS A 165 -0.17 8.78 17.13
N SER A 166 -0.77 9.98 16.99
CA SER A 166 -0.34 11.24 17.62
C SER A 166 -1.18 11.63 18.84
N LEU A 167 -2.23 10.87 19.18
CA LEU A 167 -3.11 11.13 20.33
C LEU A 167 -2.70 10.40 21.62
N GLU A 168 -1.64 9.59 21.60
CA GLU A 168 -1.10 8.90 22.78
C GLU A 168 0.25 9.49 23.26
N SER A 169 0.46 10.80 23.08
CA SER A 169 1.66 11.54 23.55
C SER A 169 1.31 12.60 24.59
#